data_AF-A0A1D2S587-F1
#
_entry.id   AF-A0A1D2S587-F1
#
_cell.length_a   1.000
_cell.length_b   1.000
_cell.length_c   1.000
_cell.angle_alpha   90.00
_cell.angle_beta   90.00
_cell.angle_gamma   90.00
#
_symmetry.space_group_name_H-M   'P 1'
#
loop_
_entity.id
_entity.type
_entity.pdbx_description
1 polymer ?
#
loop_
_entity_poly.entity_id
_entity_poly.type
_entity_poly.pdbx_seq_one_letter_code
_entity_poly.pdbx_strand_id
1 'polypeptide(L)'
;MLYKFKSRATADLIMLEPIGRRVLQILGKDADQAQGIITVEQIPAAIAALQKAVAQEEAAAAAAPPPQADEGASTDDIKDPSERVWLRQRVVPFIEMLQDSAAAGREVTW
;
A
#
# COMPACT_ATOMS: atom_id res chain seq x y z
N MET A 1 14.13 -6.24 -2.34
CA MET A 1 14.06 -5.49 -3.62
C MET A 1 13.16 -4.28 -3.47
N LEU A 2 13.52 -3.12 -4.02
CA LEU A 2 12.66 -1.92 -3.94
C LEU A 2 11.66 -1.90 -5.09
N TYR A 3 10.46 -1.38 -4.86
CA TYR A 3 9.49 -1.10 -5.92
C TYR A 3 9.65 0.34 -6.38
N LYS A 4 9.64 0.55 -7.70
CA LYS A 4 9.75 1.89 -8.30
C LYS A 4 8.56 2.15 -9.21
N PHE A 5 7.57 2.85 -8.70
CA PHE A 5 6.41 3.28 -9.45
C PHE A 5 6.76 4.50 -10.32
N LYS A 6 6.29 4.50 -11.55
CA LYS A 6 6.54 5.54 -12.54
C LYS A 6 5.24 5.98 -13.18
N SER A 7 5.15 7.29 -13.44
CA SER A 7 4.11 7.90 -14.25
C SER A 7 4.74 9.02 -15.06
N ARG A 8 4.22 9.26 -16.26
CA ARG A 8 4.63 10.42 -17.05
C ARG A 8 4.11 11.74 -16.48
N ALA A 9 3.18 11.69 -15.54
CA ALA A 9 2.55 12.85 -14.93
C ALA A 9 3.23 13.30 -13.63
N THR A 10 4.03 12.44 -12.99
CA THR A 10 4.58 12.67 -11.65
C THR A 10 6.05 12.29 -11.56
N ALA A 11 6.69 12.60 -10.44
CA ALA A 11 7.99 12.03 -10.11
C ALA A 11 7.87 10.52 -9.84
N ASP A 12 8.99 9.81 -10.00
CA ASP A 12 9.08 8.39 -9.64
C ASP A 12 8.90 8.21 -8.13
N LEU A 13 8.03 7.28 -7.73
CA LEU A 13 7.81 6.93 -6.33
C LEU A 13 8.50 5.61 -6.01
N ILE A 14 9.43 5.64 -5.06
CA ILE A 14 10.16 4.46 -4.62
C ILE A 14 9.61 4.00 -3.27
N MET A 15 9.25 2.72 -3.19
CA MET A 15 8.82 2.06 -1.96
C MET A 15 9.78 0.94 -1.57
N LEU A 16 9.96 0.79 -0.25
CA LEU A 16 10.64 -0.39 0.30
C LEU A 16 9.83 -1.65 -0.02
N GLU A 17 10.51 -2.80 -0.13
CA GLU A 17 9.90 -4.08 -0.51
C GLU A 17 8.61 -4.40 0.27
N PRO A 18 8.58 -4.32 1.61
CA PRO A 18 7.41 -4.76 2.37
C PRO A 18 6.18 -3.93 2.05
N ILE A 19 6.38 -2.63 1.84
CA ILE A 19 5.31 -1.67 1.54
C ILE A 19 4.84 -1.85 0.10
N GLY A 20 5.75 -1.89 -0.86
CA GLY A 20 5.39 -2.05 -2.27
C GLY A 20 4.68 -3.39 -2.52
N ARG A 21 5.19 -4.49 -1.93
CA ARG A 21 4.54 -5.81 -2.00
C ARG A 21 3.13 -5.77 -1.44
N ARG A 22 2.95 -5.13 -0.27
CA ARG A 22 1.63 -4.97 0.37
C ARG A 22 0.66 -4.16 -0.47
N VAL A 23 1.12 -3.05 -1.06
CA VAL A 23 0.33 -2.22 -1.97
C VAL A 23 -0.16 -3.04 -3.15
N LEU A 24 0.72 -3.81 -3.81
CA LEU A 24 0.35 -4.66 -4.93
C LEU A 24 -0.66 -5.75 -4.55
N GLN A 25 -0.48 -6.38 -3.38
CA GLN A 25 -1.45 -7.35 -2.85
C GLN A 25 -2.83 -6.73 -2.60
N ILE A 26 -2.91 -5.51 -2.05
CA ILE A 26 -4.17 -4.79 -1.84
C ILE A 26 -4.86 -4.50 -3.19
N LEU A 27 -4.08 -4.18 -4.21
CA LEU A 27 -4.58 -3.93 -5.56
C LEU A 27 -4.96 -5.21 -6.33
N GLY A 28 -4.77 -6.40 -5.75
CA GLY A 28 -4.96 -7.69 -6.41
C GLY A 28 -3.98 -7.91 -7.56
N LYS A 29 -2.84 -7.21 -7.55
CA LYS A 29 -1.75 -7.38 -8.50
C LYS A 29 -0.74 -8.38 -7.94
N ASP A 30 -0.09 -9.09 -8.84
CA ASP A 30 0.94 -10.04 -8.47
C ASP A 30 2.17 -9.27 -7.97
N ALA A 31 2.45 -9.41 -6.67
CA ALA A 31 3.54 -8.69 -6.03
C ALA A 31 4.91 -9.30 -6.36
N ASP A 32 4.94 -10.54 -6.85
CA ASP A 32 6.18 -11.22 -7.25
C ASP A 32 6.55 -10.88 -8.70
N GLN A 33 5.66 -10.19 -9.45
CA GLN A 33 6.00 -9.61 -10.74
C GLN A 33 6.89 -8.38 -10.57
N ALA A 34 8.06 -8.45 -11.21
CA ALA A 34 9.02 -7.36 -11.24
C ALA A 34 8.50 -6.13 -12.02
N GLN A 35 7.47 -6.29 -12.85
CA GLN A 35 6.86 -5.21 -13.60
C GLN A 35 5.34 -5.35 -13.73
N GLY A 36 4.63 -4.22 -13.78
CA GLY A 36 3.19 -4.19 -13.98
C GLY A 36 2.64 -2.82 -14.39
N ILE A 37 1.32 -2.77 -14.60
CA ILE A 37 0.59 -1.56 -15.01
C ILE A 37 -0.75 -1.43 -14.27
N ILE A 38 -1.04 -0.19 -13.85
CA ILE A 38 -2.36 0.31 -13.46
C ILE A 38 -2.78 1.28 -14.54
N THR A 39 -3.79 0.90 -15.34
CA THR A 39 -4.34 1.76 -16.38
C THR A 39 -5.16 2.89 -15.78
N VAL A 40 -5.35 3.98 -16.53
CA VAL A 40 -6.14 5.14 -16.09
C VAL A 40 -7.54 4.73 -15.58
N GLU A 41 -8.16 3.77 -16.25
CA GLU A 41 -9.48 3.24 -15.89
C GLU A 41 -9.46 2.44 -14.58
N GLN A 42 -8.31 1.84 -14.23
CA GLN A 42 -8.11 1.09 -12.98
C GLN A 42 -7.77 2.00 -11.80
N ILE A 43 -7.29 3.23 -12.05
CA ILE A 43 -6.85 4.15 -10.99
C ILE A 43 -7.94 4.43 -9.94
N PRO A 44 -9.19 4.77 -10.30
CA PRO A 44 -10.23 5.04 -9.29
C PRO A 44 -10.49 3.84 -8.37
N ALA A 45 -10.51 2.63 -8.94
CA ALA A 45 -10.68 1.40 -8.18
C ALA A 45 -9.45 1.11 -7.28
N ALA A 46 -8.24 1.39 -7.78
CA ALA A 46 -7.01 1.23 -7.02
C ALA A 46 -6.96 2.16 -5.79
N ILE A 47 -7.32 3.43 -5.97
CA ILE A 47 -7.40 4.40 -4.86
C ILE A 47 -8.42 3.92 -3.82
N ALA A 48 -9.60 3.50 -4.24
CA ALA A 48 -10.64 3.00 -3.33
C ALA A 48 -10.19 1.76 -2.55
N ALA A 49 -9.49 0.82 -3.19
CA ALA A 49 -8.95 -0.37 -2.54
C ALA A 49 -7.90 -0.01 -1.46
N LEU A 50 -7.00 0.92 -1.76
CA LEU A 50 -5.98 1.39 -0.80
C LEU A 50 -6.61 2.11 0.40
N GLN A 51 -7.57 3.00 0.16
CA GLN A 51 -8.29 3.69 1.23
C GLN A 51 -9.07 2.72 2.12
N LYS A 52 -9.73 1.72 1.51
CA LYS A 52 -10.42 0.67 2.25
C LYS A 52 -9.47 -0.16 3.10
N ALA A 53 -8.32 -0.54 2.57
CA ALA A 53 -7.31 -1.29 3.32
C ALA A 53 -6.78 -0.49 4.52
N VAL A 54 -6.51 0.81 4.35
CA VAL A 54 -6.14 1.70 5.46
C VAL A 54 -7.23 1.75 6.53
N ALA A 55 -8.49 1.96 6.15
CA ALA A 55 -9.60 2.03 7.09
C ALA A 55 -9.81 0.71 7.85
N GLN A 56 -9.63 -0.43 7.19
CA GLN A 56 -9.70 -1.75 7.81
C GLN A 56 -8.59 -1.98 8.85
N GLU A 57 -7.35 -1.59 8.53
CA GLU A 57 -6.22 -1.73 9.45
C GLU A 57 -6.36 -0.82 10.68
N GLU A 58 -6.91 0.39 10.51
CA GLU A 58 -7.20 1.27 11.64
C GLU A 58 -8.32 0.76 12.54
N ALA A 59 -9.39 0.22 11.95
CA ALA A 59 -10.46 -0.40 12.71
C ALA A 59 -9.94 -1.60 13.52
N ALA A 60 -9.05 -2.41 12.93
CA ALA A 60 -8.39 -3.52 13.62
C ALA A 60 -7.43 -3.04 14.72
N ALA A 61 -6.73 -1.93 14.53
CA ALA A 61 -5.87 -1.33 15.55
C ALA A 61 -6.66 -0.79 16.74
N ALA A 62 -7.81 -0.17 16.51
CA ALA A 62 -8.67 0.36 17.57
C ALA A 62 -9.38 -0.72 18.39
N ALA A 63 -9.55 -1.92 17.83
CA ALA A 63 -10.19 -3.06 18.50
C ALA A 63 -9.21 -3.95 19.28
N ALA A 64 -7.90 -3.73 19.17
CA ALA A 64 -6.89 -4.51 19.89
C ALA A 64 -6.73 -4.00 21.34
N PRO A 65 -6.78 -4.89 22.36
CA PRO A 65 -6.44 -4.52 23.74
C PRO A 65 -4.97 -4.06 23.82
N PRO A 66 -4.60 -3.21 24.81
CA PRO A 66 -3.23 -2.75 24.96
C PRO A 66 -2.30 -3.97 25.14
N PRO A 67 -1.07 -3.95 24.60
CA PRO A 67 -0.18 -5.09 24.68
C PRO A 67 0.19 -5.36 26.14
N GLN A 68 -0.27 -6.50 26.67
CA GLN A 68 0.38 -7.09 27.83
C GLN A 68 1.75 -7.57 27.37
N ALA A 69 2.80 -7.08 28.02
CA ALA A 69 4.15 -7.57 27.88
C ALA A 69 4.18 -9.02 28.38
N ASP A 70 4.02 -9.98 27.48
CA ASP A 70 4.24 -11.39 27.76
C ASP A 70 5.23 -11.94 26.74
N GLU A 71 6.44 -12.18 27.24
CA GLU A 71 7.51 -12.89 26.56
C GLU A 71 7.05 -14.33 26.30
N GLY A 72 6.82 -14.72 25.04
CA GLY A 72 6.87 -16.15 24.68
C GLY A 72 5.68 -16.76 23.94
N ALA A 73 4.93 -16.04 23.12
CA ALA A 73 3.97 -16.65 22.20
C ALA A 73 4.40 -16.50 20.74
N SER A 74 4.91 -17.59 20.15
CA SER A 74 4.95 -17.78 18.69
C SER A 74 3.52 -17.64 18.14
N THR A 75 3.24 -16.50 17.54
CA THR A 75 2.12 -16.30 16.61
C THR A 75 2.71 -15.51 15.45
N ASP A 76 3.04 -16.22 14.38
CA ASP A 76 3.59 -15.73 13.10
C ASP A 76 2.66 -14.74 12.34
N ASP A 77 1.67 -14.13 12.99
CA ASP A 77 0.67 -13.27 12.33
C ASP A 77 0.24 -12.06 13.17
N ILE A 78 1.06 -11.60 14.12
CA ILE A 78 0.94 -10.24 14.64
C ILE A 78 2.01 -9.39 13.96
N LYS A 79 1.73 -9.01 12.71
CA LYS A 79 2.43 -7.91 12.05
C LYS A 79 2.42 -6.72 13.00
N ASP A 80 3.64 -6.28 13.31
CA ASP A 80 4.00 -5.38 14.37
C ASP A 80 3.03 -4.17 14.40
N PRO A 81 2.51 -3.71 15.55
CA PRO A 81 1.67 -2.52 15.61
C PRO A 81 2.34 -1.29 14.96
N SER A 82 3.66 -1.28 14.88
CA SER A 82 4.40 -0.32 14.06
C SER A 82 4.05 -0.45 12.57
N GLU A 83 4.11 -1.64 11.95
CA GLU A 83 3.73 -1.86 10.54
C GLU A 83 2.31 -1.40 10.20
N ARG A 84 1.38 -1.44 11.17
CA ARG A 84 -0.03 -1.07 11.00
C ARG A 84 -0.25 0.44 10.90
N VAL A 85 0.41 1.22 11.76
CA VAL A 85 0.42 2.70 11.65
C VAL A 85 1.17 3.15 10.39
N TRP A 86 2.09 2.31 9.89
CA TRP A 86 2.91 2.63 8.74
C TRP A 86 2.15 2.58 7.41
N LEU A 87 1.17 1.70 7.21
CA LEU A 87 0.49 1.62 5.91
C LEU A 87 -0.16 2.96 5.53
N ARG A 88 -0.97 3.53 6.44
CA ARG A 88 -1.64 4.83 6.23
C ARG A 88 -0.66 5.90 5.80
N GLN A 89 0.44 6.08 6.52
CA GLN A 89 1.42 7.14 6.26
C GLN A 89 2.19 6.92 4.96
N ARG A 90 2.37 5.67 4.55
CA ARG A 90 3.21 5.30 3.40
C ARG A 90 2.45 5.24 2.08
N VAL A 91 1.14 5.03 2.10
CA VAL A 91 0.31 4.99 0.87
C VAL A 91 -0.17 6.37 0.40
N VAL A 92 -0.11 7.41 1.24
CA VAL A 92 -0.47 8.79 0.84
C VAL A 92 0.23 9.25 -0.45
N PRO A 93 1.58 9.23 -0.55
CA PRO A 93 2.26 9.71 -1.75
C PRO A 93 1.92 8.85 -3.00
N PHE A 94 1.50 7.59 -2.80
CA PHE A 94 1.06 6.74 -3.91
C PHE A 94 -0.36 7.06 -4.37
N ILE A 95 -1.26 7.35 -3.42
CA ILE A 95 -2.62 7.81 -3.74
C ILE A 95 -2.55 9.15 -4.48
N GLU A 96 -1.71 10.09 -4.03
CA GLU A 96 -1.47 11.36 -4.73
C GLU A 96 -0.96 11.13 -6.15
N MET A 97 0.07 10.28 -6.31
CA MET A 97 0.59 9.90 -7.62
C MET A 97 -0.51 9.33 -8.54
N LEU A 98 -1.37 8.45 -8.02
CA LEU A 98 -2.49 7.89 -8.76
C LEU A 98 -3.50 8.97 -9.18
N GLN A 99 -3.87 9.88 -8.28
CA GLN A 99 -4.78 10.99 -8.58
C GLN A 99 -4.24 11.90 -9.69
N ASP A 100 -2.98 12.32 -9.58
CA ASP A 100 -2.32 13.17 -10.59
C ASP A 100 -2.20 12.45 -11.93
N SER A 101 -1.89 11.15 -11.91
CA SER A 101 -1.82 10.33 -13.11
C SER A 101 -3.18 10.18 -13.78
N ALA A 102 -4.26 9.97 -13.02
CA ALA A 102 -5.62 9.95 -13.55
C ALA A 102 -6.03 11.29 -14.14
N ALA A 103 -5.73 12.41 -13.45
CA ALA A 103 -6.02 13.75 -13.93
C ALA A 103 -5.29 14.08 -15.25
N ALA A 104 -4.07 13.55 -15.41
CA ALA A 104 -3.28 13.68 -16.64
C ALA A 104 -3.58 12.61 -17.70
N GLY A 105 -4.48 11.65 -17.43
CA GLY A 105 -4.77 10.54 -18.35
C GLY A 105 -3.55 9.63 -18.60
N ARG A 106 -2.72 9.41 -17.59
CA ARG A 106 -1.52 8.58 -17.63
C ARG A 106 -1.64 7.36 -16.74
N GLU A 107 -1.13 6.25 -17.24
CA GLU A 107 -0.96 5.00 -16.50
C GLU A 107 0.17 5.10 -15.48
N VAL A 108 0.12 4.23 -14.48
CA VAL A 108 1.20 4.02 -13.52
C VAL A 108 1.81 2.64 -13.77
N THR A 109 3.13 2.56 -13.90
CA THR A 109 3.87 1.30 -14.02
C THR A 109 4.79 1.11 -12.83
N TRP A 110 5.21 -0.13 -12.56
CA TRP A 110 6.28 -0.48 -11.63
C TRP A 110 7.12 -1.58 -12.23
#